data_AF-A0A2V9NBV2-F1
#
_entry.id   AF-A0A2V9NBV2-F1
#
_cell.length_a   1.000
_cell.length_b   1.000
_cell.length_c   1.000
_cell.angle_alpha   90.00
_cell.angle_beta   90.00
_cell.angle_gamma   90.00
#
_symmetry.space_group_name_H-M   'P 1'
#
loop_
_entity.id
_entity.type
_entity.pdbx_description
1 polymer ?
#
loop_
_entity_poly.entity_id
_entity_poly.type
_entity_poly.pdbx_seq_one_letter_code
_entity_poly.pdbx_strand_id
1 'polypeptide(L)'
;GEYFLDRYGSKAAERTPPVRRMLDLGIPVGAGTDATRVASYNPWLSLYWLVAGKTVGGTALFSEANCLSREEALILYTQGSSWFSGESGKKGAMVIGQLADVTALTEDYMSVAEEKIKGIESVLTIVGGKIVYAVQEFQKLDPAPLPVLPDWSPIKVYGGYGAPLDIRKAARAGVPMPQHQHKAECHHHGCYHAAHQLLAGIEGARNRYAEFWGLGCDCFAF
;
A
#
# COMPACT_ATOMS: atom_id res chain seq x y z
N GLY A 1 -0.28 -15.32 -1.65
CA GLY A 1 -0.42 -16.23 -2.81
C GLY A 1 -0.52 -17.68 -2.38
N GLU A 2 0.15 -18.04 -1.30
CA GLU A 2 0.18 -19.34 -0.62
C GLU A 2 -1.22 -19.88 -0.36
N TYR A 3 -2.09 -19.07 0.26
CA TYR A 3 -3.49 -19.45 0.48
C TYR A 3 -4.24 -19.75 -0.83
N PHE A 4 -3.97 -19.01 -1.90
CA PHE A 4 -4.60 -19.24 -3.20
C PHE A 4 -4.10 -20.56 -3.82
N LEU A 5 -2.81 -20.84 -3.72
CA LEU A 5 -2.22 -22.11 -4.17
C LEU A 5 -2.81 -23.30 -3.40
N ASP A 6 -2.91 -23.20 -2.08
CA ASP A 6 -3.50 -24.24 -1.24
C ASP A 6 -4.97 -24.51 -1.61
N ARG A 7 -5.74 -23.44 -1.80
CA ARG A 7 -7.18 -23.53 -2.09
C ARG A 7 -7.50 -23.99 -3.51
N TYR A 8 -6.75 -23.53 -4.51
CA TYR A 8 -7.11 -23.68 -5.93
C TYR A 8 -6.10 -24.49 -6.75
N GLY A 9 -4.93 -24.79 -6.18
CA GLY A 9 -3.86 -25.55 -6.83
C GLY A 9 -2.98 -24.72 -7.76
N SER A 10 -1.82 -25.28 -8.11
CA SER A 10 -0.79 -24.65 -8.95
C SER A 10 -1.29 -24.26 -10.34
N LYS A 11 -2.05 -25.16 -11.00
CA LYS A 11 -2.60 -24.90 -12.34
C LYS A 11 -3.52 -23.68 -12.40
N ALA A 12 -4.23 -23.37 -11.32
CA ALA A 12 -5.07 -22.17 -11.24
C ALA A 12 -4.23 -20.92 -11.00
N ALA A 13 -3.20 -21.02 -10.15
CA ALA A 13 -2.29 -19.92 -9.86
C ALA A 13 -1.49 -19.48 -11.09
N GLU A 14 -1.02 -20.43 -11.92
CA GLU A 14 -0.30 -20.16 -13.16
C GLU A 14 -1.05 -19.27 -14.16
N ARG A 15 -2.38 -19.20 -14.04
CA ARG A 15 -3.26 -18.46 -14.95
C ARG A 15 -3.82 -17.17 -14.36
N THR A 16 -3.41 -16.78 -13.14
CA THR A 16 -4.12 -15.75 -12.37
C THR A 16 -3.17 -14.68 -11.79
N PRO A 17 -3.20 -13.44 -12.30
CA PRO A 17 -3.84 -12.98 -13.54
C PRO A 17 -2.97 -13.26 -14.78
N PRO A 18 -3.57 -13.45 -15.96
CA PRO A 18 -2.85 -13.85 -17.18
C PRO A 18 -2.22 -12.64 -17.91
N VAL A 19 -1.38 -11.86 -17.23
CA VAL A 19 -0.87 -10.56 -17.74
C VAL A 19 -0.10 -10.72 -19.05
N ARG A 20 0.87 -11.64 -19.14
CA ARG A 20 1.62 -11.93 -20.38
C ARG A 20 0.70 -12.19 -21.56
N ARG A 21 -0.30 -13.05 -21.38
CA ARG A 21 -1.29 -13.38 -22.41
C ARG A 21 -2.12 -12.18 -22.83
N MET A 22 -2.47 -11.28 -21.90
CA MET A 22 -3.19 -10.05 -22.26
C MET A 22 -2.33 -9.15 -23.17
N LEU A 23 -1.04 -9.03 -22.86
CA LEU A 23 -0.09 -8.29 -23.70
C LEU A 23 0.09 -8.92 -25.08
N ASP A 24 0.19 -10.26 -25.15
CA ASP A 24 0.30 -10.99 -26.43
C ASP A 24 -0.91 -10.81 -27.34
N LEU A 25 -2.08 -10.57 -26.73
CA LEU A 25 -3.33 -10.29 -27.45
C LEU A 25 -3.49 -8.81 -27.82
N GLY A 26 -2.52 -7.95 -27.49
CA GLY A 26 -2.58 -6.51 -27.75
C GLY A 26 -3.61 -5.77 -26.88
N ILE A 27 -4.04 -6.37 -25.77
CA ILE A 27 -4.97 -5.73 -24.84
C ILE A 27 -4.21 -4.64 -24.06
N PRO A 28 -4.73 -3.40 -23.96
CA PRO A 28 -4.15 -2.39 -23.08
C PRO A 28 -4.18 -2.85 -21.62
N VAL A 29 -3.03 -2.82 -20.95
CA VAL A 29 -2.90 -3.22 -19.54
C VAL A 29 -2.24 -2.11 -18.73
N GLY A 30 -2.83 -1.83 -17.58
CA GLY A 30 -2.27 -1.00 -16.52
C GLY A 30 -2.06 -1.87 -15.29
N ALA A 31 -1.03 -1.55 -14.50
CA ALA A 31 -0.72 -2.27 -13.27
C ALA A 31 -1.01 -1.37 -12.06
N GLY A 32 -1.30 -1.99 -10.92
CA GLY A 32 -1.59 -1.28 -9.68
C GLY A 32 -1.45 -2.21 -8.48
N THR A 33 -1.50 -1.63 -7.28
CA THR A 33 -1.34 -2.38 -6.03
C THR A 33 -2.62 -3.08 -5.57
N ASP A 34 -3.80 -2.47 -5.76
CA ASP A 34 -5.02 -2.82 -5.03
C ASP A 34 -4.85 -2.72 -3.49
N ALA A 35 -4.09 -1.70 -3.06
CA ALA A 35 -3.63 -1.53 -1.69
C ALA A 35 -4.73 -1.30 -0.64
N THR A 36 -5.90 -0.81 -1.05
CA THR A 36 -7.00 -0.54 -0.12
C THR A 36 -7.74 -1.81 0.32
N ARG A 37 -7.45 -2.96 -0.33
CA ARG A 37 -8.22 -4.19 -0.11
C ARG A 37 -7.37 -5.44 0.04
N VAL A 38 -6.37 -5.64 -0.82
CA VAL A 38 -5.73 -6.96 -0.99
C VAL A 38 -4.20 -6.91 -0.84
N ALA A 39 -3.54 -5.78 -1.11
CA ALA A 39 -2.08 -5.71 -1.10
C ALA A 39 -1.51 -4.50 -0.34
N SER A 40 -0.19 -4.33 -0.41
CA SER A 40 0.53 -3.18 0.16
C SER A 40 0.43 -1.96 -0.75
N TYR A 41 0.54 -0.76 -0.18
CA TYR A 41 0.71 0.50 -0.92
C TYR A 41 2.04 0.60 -1.66
N ASN A 42 3.01 -0.27 -1.37
CA ASN A 42 4.33 -0.24 -2.00
C ASN A 42 4.27 -0.78 -3.46
N PRO A 43 4.48 0.07 -4.49
CA PRO A 43 4.42 -0.35 -5.90
C PRO A 43 5.52 -1.32 -6.29
N TRP A 44 6.66 -1.31 -5.59
CA TRP A 44 7.79 -2.18 -5.87
C TRP A 44 7.48 -3.65 -5.57
N LEU A 45 6.55 -3.93 -4.64
CA LEU A 45 6.07 -5.29 -4.42
C LEU A 45 5.24 -5.80 -5.62
N SER A 46 4.46 -4.93 -6.26
CA SER A 46 3.74 -5.27 -7.48
C SER A 46 4.68 -5.49 -8.66
N LEU A 47 5.69 -4.62 -8.83
CA LEU A 47 6.72 -4.77 -9.87
C LEU A 47 7.54 -6.05 -9.66
N TYR A 48 7.97 -6.33 -8.42
CA TYR A 48 8.61 -7.59 -8.07
C TYR A 48 7.73 -8.78 -8.44
N TRP A 49 6.44 -8.76 -8.10
CA TRP A 49 5.55 -9.86 -8.38
C TRP A 49 5.34 -10.10 -9.90
N LEU A 50 5.27 -9.04 -10.71
CA LEU A 50 5.17 -9.13 -12.17
C LEU A 50 6.44 -9.70 -12.83
N VAL A 51 7.61 -9.37 -12.29
CA VAL A 51 8.91 -9.79 -12.83
C VAL A 51 9.34 -11.15 -12.31
N ALA A 52 9.20 -11.39 -11.00
CA ALA A 52 9.64 -12.60 -10.34
C ALA A 52 8.63 -13.75 -10.44
N GLY A 53 7.34 -13.42 -10.59
CA GLY A 53 6.24 -14.38 -10.51
C GLY A 53 6.13 -15.07 -9.15
N LYS A 54 6.64 -14.44 -8.08
CA LYS A 54 6.70 -14.97 -6.72
C LYS A 54 5.90 -14.12 -5.76
N THR A 55 5.35 -14.75 -4.73
CA THR A 55 4.81 -14.03 -3.56
C THR A 55 5.92 -13.29 -2.82
N VAL A 56 5.54 -12.36 -1.94
CA VAL A 56 6.51 -11.69 -1.05
C VAL A 56 7.32 -12.69 -0.21
N GLY A 57 6.69 -13.82 0.15
CA GLY A 57 7.31 -14.94 0.88
C GLY A 57 8.19 -15.87 0.02
N GLY A 58 8.33 -15.61 -1.28
CA GLY A 58 9.20 -16.36 -2.19
C GLY A 58 8.53 -17.57 -2.87
N THR A 59 7.23 -17.81 -2.64
CA THR A 59 6.52 -18.91 -3.30
C THR A 59 6.31 -18.57 -4.77
N ALA A 60 6.83 -19.39 -5.68
CA ALA A 60 6.58 -19.26 -7.11
C ALA A 60 5.11 -19.54 -7.44
N LEU A 61 4.46 -18.57 -8.10
CA LEU A 61 3.07 -18.66 -8.55
C LEU A 61 2.97 -18.93 -10.05
N PHE A 62 3.91 -18.39 -10.82
CA PHE A 62 3.91 -18.45 -12.29
C PHE A 62 5.09 -19.26 -12.80
N SER A 63 4.96 -19.79 -14.01
CA SER A 63 6.12 -20.17 -14.80
C SER A 63 6.85 -18.90 -15.28
N GLU A 64 8.16 -19.02 -15.54
CA GLU A 64 8.96 -17.92 -16.08
C GLU A 64 8.39 -17.34 -17.38
N ALA A 65 7.70 -18.17 -18.18
CA ALA A 65 7.04 -17.75 -19.41
C ALA A 65 5.90 -16.72 -19.20
N ASN A 66 5.34 -16.64 -17.99
CA ASN A 66 4.29 -15.68 -17.64
C ASN A 66 4.85 -14.46 -16.87
N CYS A 67 6.13 -14.44 -16.56
CA CYS A 67 6.81 -13.28 -15.97
C CYS A 67 7.07 -12.22 -17.04
N LEU A 68 7.05 -10.95 -16.62
CA LEU A 68 7.36 -9.83 -17.49
C LEU A 68 8.83 -9.41 -17.39
N SER A 69 9.33 -8.77 -18.45
CA SER A 69 10.57 -8.01 -18.33
C SER A 69 10.38 -6.82 -17.37
N ARG A 70 11.49 -6.28 -16.85
CA ARG A 70 11.45 -5.10 -15.97
C ARG A 70 10.89 -3.89 -16.67
N GLU A 71 11.30 -3.69 -17.93
CA GLU A 71 10.82 -2.65 -18.82
C GLU A 71 9.31 -2.77 -19.05
N GLU A 72 8.83 -3.98 -19.37
CA GLU A 72 7.41 -4.24 -19.59
C GLU A 72 6.60 -3.91 -18.33
N ALA A 73 7.00 -4.44 -17.17
CA ALA A 73 6.33 -4.18 -15.90
C ALA A 73 6.30 -2.69 -15.55
N LEU A 74 7.42 -1.98 -15.77
CA LEU A 74 7.51 -0.54 -15.52
C LEU A 74 6.61 0.26 -16.48
N ILE A 75 6.55 -0.11 -17.76
CA ILE A 75 5.63 0.48 -18.73
C ILE A 75 4.18 0.32 -18.28
N LEU A 76 3.76 -0.86 -17.79
CA LEU A 76 2.39 -1.05 -17.30
C LEU A 76 2.06 -0.14 -16.10
N TYR A 77 3.02 0.04 -15.20
CA TYR A 77 2.87 0.89 -14.01
C TYR A 77 2.92 2.39 -14.31
N THR A 78 3.41 2.78 -15.48
CA THR A 78 3.59 4.17 -15.88
C THR A 78 2.67 4.51 -17.06
N GLN A 79 3.15 4.34 -18.29
CA GLN A 79 2.40 4.66 -19.52
C GLN A 79 1.11 3.85 -19.63
N GLY A 80 1.15 2.54 -19.33
CA GLY A 80 -0.01 1.66 -19.41
C GLY A 80 -1.15 2.12 -18.50
N SER A 81 -0.83 2.60 -17.31
CA SER A 81 -1.82 3.14 -16.37
C SER A 81 -2.36 4.52 -16.78
N SER A 82 -1.56 5.34 -17.46
CA SER A 82 -2.02 6.63 -18.00
C SER A 82 -3.15 6.50 -19.04
N TRP A 83 -3.21 5.36 -19.72
CA TRP A 83 -4.28 5.06 -20.67
C TRP A 83 -5.64 4.94 -19.98
N PHE A 84 -5.70 4.27 -18.82
CA PHE A 84 -6.93 4.09 -18.05
C PHE A 84 -7.47 5.39 -17.47
N SER A 85 -6.61 6.37 -17.22
CA SER A 85 -7.02 7.69 -16.72
C SER A 85 -7.26 8.72 -17.83
N GLY A 86 -7.16 8.34 -19.11
CA GLY A 86 -7.30 9.26 -20.24
C GLY A 86 -6.20 10.32 -20.33
N GLU A 87 -5.03 10.03 -19.76
CA GLU A 87 -3.86 10.92 -19.67
C GLU A 87 -2.68 10.44 -20.51
N SER A 88 -2.93 9.54 -21.46
CA SER A 88 -1.96 9.10 -22.46
C SER A 88 -1.28 10.30 -23.12
N GLY A 89 0.05 10.28 -23.16
CA GLY A 89 0.86 11.36 -23.73
C GLY A 89 0.97 12.61 -22.87
N LYS A 90 0.35 12.65 -21.68
CA LYS A 90 0.52 13.71 -20.67
C LYS A 90 1.49 13.33 -19.57
N LYS A 91 1.54 12.05 -19.18
CA LYS A 91 2.42 11.52 -18.13
C LYS A 91 2.77 10.05 -18.35
N GLY A 92 3.71 9.55 -17.54
CA GLY A 92 4.15 8.16 -17.54
C GLY A 92 5.42 7.91 -18.35
N ALA A 93 5.94 8.90 -19.09
CA ALA A 93 7.23 8.78 -19.76
C ALA A 93 8.11 10.02 -19.54
N MET A 94 9.42 9.81 -19.49
CA MET A 94 10.41 10.90 -19.47
C MET A 94 10.67 11.41 -20.89
N VAL A 95 9.75 12.22 -21.40
CA VAL A 95 9.84 12.83 -22.74
C VAL A 95 9.38 14.29 -22.71
N ILE A 96 9.89 15.10 -23.64
CA ILE A 96 9.52 16.51 -23.75
C ILE A 96 8.00 16.63 -23.99
N GLY A 97 7.35 17.50 -23.23
CA GLY A 97 5.91 17.78 -23.33
C GLY A 97 5.03 17.02 -22.32
N GLN A 98 5.58 16.06 -21.58
CA GLN A 98 4.88 15.41 -20.47
C GLN A 98 5.15 16.11 -19.12
N LEU A 99 4.31 15.79 -18.12
CA LEU A 99 4.49 16.26 -16.75
C LEU A 99 5.87 15.87 -16.21
N ALA A 100 6.49 16.80 -15.49
CA ALA A 100 7.74 16.57 -14.77
C ALA A 100 7.48 15.81 -13.46
N ASP A 101 6.97 14.59 -13.61
CA ASP A 101 6.75 13.62 -12.54
C ASP A 101 7.92 12.64 -12.53
N VAL A 102 8.81 12.75 -11.53
CA VAL A 102 10.08 12.02 -11.50
C VAL A 102 10.34 11.52 -10.08
N THR A 103 10.90 10.32 -9.98
CA THR A 103 11.40 9.76 -8.73
C THR A 103 12.87 9.39 -8.86
N ALA A 104 13.67 9.69 -7.84
CA ALA A 104 15.01 9.11 -7.66
C ALA A 104 14.91 7.99 -6.63
N LEU A 105 15.63 6.90 -6.86
CA LEU A 105 15.46 5.64 -6.12
C LEU A 105 16.73 5.28 -5.34
N THR A 106 16.57 4.51 -4.28
CA THR A 106 17.68 3.96 -3.48
C THR A 106 18.56 2.99 -4.26
N GLU A 107 18.00 2.32 -5.27
CA GLU A 107 18.66 1.29 -6.07
C GLU A 107 18.24 1.42 -7.53
N ASP A 108 19.07 0.93 -8.46
CA ASP A 108 18.72 0.87 -9.87
C ASP A 108 17.78 -0.32 -10.15
N TYR A 109 16.51 0.00 -10.38
CA TYR A 109 15.48 -1.00 -10.72
C TYR A 109 15.85 -1.85 -11.93
N MET A 110 16.67 -1.39 -12.87
CA MET A 110 17.00 -2.17 -14.07
C MET A 110 18.07 -3.24 -13.82
N SER A 111 18.91 -3.07 -12.79
CA SER A 111 20.10 -3.93 -12.57
C SER A 111 20.14 -4.61 -11.20
N VAL A 112 19.41 -4.13 -10.19
CA VAL A 112 19.41 -4.72 -8.84
C VAL A 112 18.95 -6.19 -8.88
N ALA A 113 19.41 -7.04 -7.97
CA ALA A 113 18.92 -8.42 -7.87
C ALA A 113 17.37 -8.47 -7.71
N GLU A 114 16.69 -9.44 -8.33
CA GLU A 114 15.22 -9.52 -8.35
C GLU A 114 14.60 -9.44 -6.95
N GLU A 115 15.13 -10.18 -5.97
CA GLU A 115 14.63 -10.16 -4.59
C GLU A 115 14.75 -8.78 -3.91
N LYS A 116 15.71 -7.97 -4.33
CA LYS A 116 15.93 -6.62 -3.78
C LYS A 116 14.96 -5.59 -4.35
N ILE A 117 14.24 -5.88 -5.45
CA ILE A 117 13.23 -4.97 -6.00
C ILE A 117 12.24 -4.55 -4.90
N LYS A 118 11.84 -5.48 -4.03
CA LYS A 118 10.88 -5.25 -2.94
C LYS A 118 11.28 -4.13 -1.96
N GLY A 119 12.59 -3.89 -1.82
CA GLY A 119 13.17 -2.92 -0.90
C GLY A 119 13.57 -1.60 -1.55
N ILE A 120 13.25 -1.38 -2.84
CA ILE A 120 13.46 -0.10 -3.47
C ILE A 120 12.56 0.94 -2.81
N GLU A 121 13.10 2.12 -2.57
CA GLU A 121 12.37 3.26 -2.02
C GLU A 121 12.68 4.52 -2.85
N SER A 122 11.77 5.49 -2.83
CA SER A 122 12.05 6.82 -3.38
C SER A 122 12.87 7.61 -2.37
N VAL A 123 13.94 8.27 -2.83
CA VAL A 123 14.70 9.25 -2.04
C VAL A 123 14.35 10.70 -2.41
N LEU A 124 13.74 10.90 -3.58
CA LEU A 124 13.24 12.18 -4.06
C LEU A 124 12.01 11.93 -4.94
N THR A 125 10.92 12.62 -4.68
CA THR A 125 9.73 12.62 -5.56
C THR A 125 9.41 14.04 -6.00
N ILE A 126 9.30 14.21 -7.31
CA ILE A 126 8.89 15.44 -7.99
C ILE A 126 7.56 15.17 -8.68
N VAL A 127 6.59 16.05 -8.48
CA VAL A 127 5.27 16.01 -9.14
C VAL A 127 5.00 17.37 -9.78
N GLY A 128 4.75 17.39 -11.09
CA GLY A 128 4.53 18.60 -11.86
C GLY A 128 5.68 19.61 -11.74
N GLY A 129 6.92 19.13 -11.59
CA GLY A 129 8.11 19.97 -11.38
C GLY A 129 8.28 20.51 -9.96
N LYS A 130 7.45 20.09 -8.99
CA LYS A 130 7.58 20.47 -7.57
C LYS A 130 8.06 19.28 -6.75
N ILE A 131 9.04 19.51 -5.88
CA ILE A 131 9.50 18.50 -4.92
C ILE A 131 8.42 18.33 -3.86
N VAL A 132 7.89 17.12 -3.72
CA VAL A 132 6.81 16.79 -2.77
C VAL A 132 7.26 15.84 -1.65
N TYR A 133 8.43 15.22 -1.82
CA TYR A 133 9.03 14.33 -0.84
C TYR A 133 10.54 14.26 -1.09
N ALA A 134 11.34 14.34 -0.05
CA ALA A 134 12.78 14.13 -0.15
C ALA A 134 13.36 13.59 1.16
N VAL A 135 14.29 12.64 1.06
CA VAL A 135 14.97 12.07 2.23
C VAL A 135 16.45 11.84 1.91
N GLN A 136 17.19 11.33 2.90
CA GLN A 136 18.61 10.97 2.76
C GLN A 136 19.43 12.15 2.22
N GLU A 137 20.14 11.99 1.10
CA GLU A 137 20.95 13.04 0.48
C GLU A 137 20.14 14.26 0.02
N PHE A 138 18.83 14.10 -0.22
CA PHE A 138 17.92 15.18 -0.62
C PHE A 138 17.16 15.81 0.56
N GLN A 139 17.41 15.42 1.81
CA GLN A 139 16.65 15.86 2.99
C GLN A 139 16.49 17.39 3.11
N LYS A 140 17.45 18.18 2.60
CA LYS A 140 17.38 19.65 2.60
C LYS A 140 16.28 20.22 1.70
N LEU A 141 15.76 19.41 0.78
CA LEU A 141 14.71 19.77 -0.16
C LEU A 141 13.32 19.29 0.27
N ASP A 142 13.24 18.56 1.39
CA ASP A 142 11.99 17.97 1.87
C ASP A 142 10.99 19.06 2.26
N PRO A 143 9.76 19.06 1.73
CA PRO A 143 8.74 19.99 2.19
C PRO A 143 8.43 19.81 3.68
N ALA A 144 7.87 20.86 4.29
CA ALA A 144 7.43 20.77 5.67
C ALA A 144 6.40 19.64 5.85
N PRO A 145 6.47 18.87 6.94
CA PRO A 145 5.56 17.76 7.17
C PRO A 145 4.12 18.26 7.24
N LEU A 146 3.21 17.50 6.63
CA LEU A 146 1.79 17.81 6.67
C LEU A 146 1.28 17.77 8.13
N PRO A 147 0.42 18.72 8.54
CA PRO A 147 -0.19 18.67 9.86
C PRO A 147 -1.05 17.40 9.98
N VAL A 148 -0.99 16.76 11.15
CA VAL A 148 -1.91 15.66 11.45
C VAL A 148 -3.31 16.25 11.66
N LEU A 149 -4.24 15.84 10.79
CA LEU A 149 -5.64 16.25 10.85
C LEU A 149 -6.56 15.03 11.11
N PRO A 150 -7.68 15.22 11.84
CA PRO A 150 -8.05 16.43 12.58
C PRO A 150 -7.15 16.65 13.81
N ASP A 151 -7.18 17.84 14.40
CA ASP A 151 -6.29 18.22 15.51
C ASP A 151 -6.41 17.34 16.75
N TRP A 152 -7.55 16.69 16.95
CA TRP A 152 -7.80 15.75 18.05
C TRP A 152 -7.32 14.33 17.74
N SER A 153 -6.79 14.07 16.54
CA SER A 153 -6.37 12.73 16.12
C SER A 153 -5.37 12.12 17.12
N PRO A 154 -5.62 10.90 17.63
CA PRO A 154 -4.67 10.21 18.50
C PRO A 154 -3.29 10.07 17.88
N ILE A 155 -3.18 10.01 16.55
CA ILE A 155 -1.90 9.94 15.82
C ILE A 155 -1.01 11.16 16.12
N LYS A 156 -1.62 12.33 16.35
CA LYS A 156 -0.88 13.55 16.71
C LYS A 156 -0.12 13.37 18.02
N VAL A 157 -0.68 12.59 18.95
CA VAL A 157 -0.16 12.33 20.29
C VAL A 157 0.71 11.08 20.32
N TYR A 158 0.17 9.95 19.87
CA TYR A 158 0.75 8.61 20.01
C TYR A 158 1.58 8.16 18.81
N GLY A 159 1.49 8.86 17.69
CA GLY A 159 2.07 8.43 16.41
C GLY A 159 1.15 7.51 15.61
N GLY A 160 1.58 7.17 14.39
CA GLY A 160 0.86 6.30 13.48
C GLY A 160 1.02 4.81 13.82
N TYR A 161 0.43 3.95 13.00
CA TYR A 161 0.61 2.50 13.10
C TYR A 161 2.10 2.13 13.06
N GLY A 162 2.57 1.37 14.06
CA GLY A 162 3.98 0.97 14.17
C GLY A 162 4.90 2.03 14.80
N ALA A 163 4.41 3.22 15.15
CA ALA A 163 5.21 4.19 15.88
C ALA A 163 5.52 3.68 17.30
N PRO A 164 6.78 3.79 17.77
CA PRO A 164 7.09 3.48 19.16
C PRO A 164 6.30 4.42 20.09
N LEU A 165 5.60 3.85 21.06
CA LEU A 165 4.81 4.60 22.05
C LEU A 165 5.72 5.55 22.85
N ASP A 166 5.62 6.85 22.58
CA ASP A 166 6.25 7.89 23.42
C ASP A 166 5.35 8.21 24.62
N ILE A 167 5.64 7.57 25.75
CA ILE A 167 4.90 7.69 27.00
C ILE A 167 4.90 9.15 27.52
N ARG A 168 5.98 9.92 27.29
CA ARG A 168 6.08 11.30 27.78
C ARG A 168 5.18 12.23 26.96
N LYS A 169 5.11 12.00 25.65
CA LYS A 169 4.22 12.74 24.75
C LYS A 169 2.74 12.43 25.03
N ALA A 170 2.42 11.16 25.28
CA ALA A 170 1.09 10.72 25.68
C ALA A 170 0.61 11.36 27.00
N ALA A 171 1.45 11.33 28.05
CA ALA A 171 1.10 11.89 29.35
C ALA A 171 0.86 13.41 29.32
N ARG A 172 1.62 14.14 28.48
CA ARG A 172 1.47 15.60 28.31
C ARG A 172 0.20 16.00 27.56
N ALA A 173 -0.37 15.10 26.75
CA ALA A 173 -1.59 15.38 26.01
C ALA A 173 -2.87 15.24 26.85
N GLY A 174 -2.76 14.93 28.15
CA GLY A 174 -3.90 14.83 29.06
C GLY A 174 -4.86 13.69 28.72
N VAL A 175 -4.46 12.75 27.86
CA VAL A 175 -5.29 11.60 27.53
C VAL A 175 -5.25 10.63 28.72
N PRO A 176 -6.41 10.24 29.28
CA PRO A 176 -6.45 9.31 30.38
C PRO A 176 -5.90 7.95 29.93
N MET A 177 -4.65 7.66 30.30
CA MET A 177 -4.11 6.32 30.26
C MET A 177 -4.78 5.54 31.39
N PRO A 178 -5.54 4.47 31.11
CA PRO A 178 -6.03 3.61 32.18
C PRO A 178 -4.82 3.06 32.92
N GLN A 179 -4.57 3.57 34.13
CA GLN A 179 -3.70 2.89 35.08
C GLN A 179 -4.43 1.62 35.47
N HIS A 180 -4.21 0.54 34.71
CA HIS A 180 -4.57 -0.76 35.23
C HIS A 180 -3.55 -1.11 36.31
N GLN A 181 -4.01 -1.19 37.56
CA GLN A 181 -3.22 -1.72 38.65
C GLN A 181 -3.27 -3.25 38.56
N HIS A 182 -2.12 -3.89 38.42
CA HIS A 182 -2.00 -5.31 38.71
C HIS A 182 -2.12 -5.51 40.23
N LYS A 183 -3.34 -5.74 40.72
CA LYS A 183 -3.49 -6.53 41.95
C LYS A 183 -3.37 -8.00 41.56
N ALA A 184 -2.43 -8.70 42.19
CA ALA A 184 -2.07 -10.08 41.90
C ALA A 184 -3.13 -11.11 42.33
N GLU A 185 -4.40 -10.90 41.98
CA GLU A 185 -5.52 -11.80 42.35
C GLU A 185 -6.32 -12.31 41.14
N CYS A 186 -5.82 -12.18 39.91
CA CYS A 186 -6.47 -12.75 38.72
C CYS A 186 -5.98 -14.18 38.43
N HIS A 187 -6.26 -15.10 39.35
CA HIS A 187 -6.23 -16.55 39.11
C HIS A 187 -7.54 -17.19 39.59
N HIS A 188 -8.70 -16.69 39.19
CA HIS A 188 -9.93 -17.50 39.05
C HIS A 188 -11.06 -16.64 38.47
N HIS A 189 -11.89 -17.25 37.62
CA HIS A 189 -13.02 -16.67 36.85
C HIS A 189 -12.67 -16.12 35.46
N GLY A 190 -12.50 -17.07 34.55
CA GLY A 190 -12.60 -16.87 33.12
C GLY A 190 -14.01 -16.49 32.64
N CYS A 191 -14.01 -15.88 31.46
CA CYS A 191 -15.01 -16.02 30.40
C CYS A 191 -16.31 -15.19 30.40
N TYR A 192 -16.62 -14.31 31.36
CA TYR A 192 -17.85 -13.49 31.27
C TYR A 192 -17.69 -12.00 30.92
N HIS A 193 -16.48 -11.43 30.98
CA HIS A 193 -16.28 -10.00 30.65
C HIS A 193 -16.07 -9.70 29.16
N ALA A 194 -15.58 -10.67 28.37
CA ALA A 194 -15.32 -10.47 26.94
C ALA A 194 -16.60 -10.39 26.10
N ALA A 195 -17.65 -11.16 26.47
CA ALA A 195 -18.90 -11.20 25.72
C ALA A 195 -19.71 -9.89 25.86
N HIS A 196 -19.69 -9.26 27.04
CA HIS A 196 -20.44 -8.03 27.29
C HIS A 196 -19.83 -6.80 26.60
N GLN A 197 -18.50 -6.76 26.41
CA GLN A 197 -17.84 -5.70 25.63
C GLN A 197 -18.04 -5.90 24.12
N LEU A 198 -18.09 -7.15 23.64
CA LEU A 198 -18.36 -7.44 22.23
C LEU A 198 -19.79 -7.05 21.83
N LEU A 199 -20.79 -7.38 22.65
CA LEU A 199 -22.19 -7.05 22.39
C LEU A 199 -22.47 -5.54 22.48
N ALA A 200 -21.91 -4.84 23.47
CA ALA A 200 -22.03 -3.38 23.56
C ALA A 200 -21.32 -2.64 22.41
N GLY A 201 -20.20 -3.18 21.92
CA GLY A 201 -19.49 -2.66 20.73
C GLY A 201 -20.28 -2.83 19.43
N ILE A 202 -21.02 -3.94 19.29
CA ILE A 202 -21.87 -4.22 18.12
C ILE A 202 -23.10 -3.32 18.09
N GLU A 203 -23.71 -3.00 19.23
CA GLU A 203 -24.83 -2.04 19.30
C GLU A 203 -24.39 -0.58 19.07
N GLY A 204 -23.20 -0.19 19.53
CA GLY A 204 -22.61 1.13 19.28
C GLY A 204 -22.15 1.35 17.83
N ALA A 205 -21.85 0.27 17.10
CA ALA A 205 -21.41 0.29 15.71
C ALA A 205 -22.56 0.22 14.67
N ARG A 206 -23.83 0.17 15.10
CA ARG A 206 -24.98 0.26 14.20
C ARG A 206 -25.04 1.67 13.58
N ASN A 207 -24.54 1.75 12.36
CA ASN A 207 -24.41 2.97 11.59
C ASN A 207 -25.81 3.54 11.25
N ARG A 208 -26.17 4.68 11.84
CA ARG A 208 -27.44 5.41 11.59
C ARG A 208 -27.51 6.09 10.22
N TYR A 209 -26.49 5.90 9.37
CA TYR A 209 -26.35 6.56 8.06
C TYR A 209 -26.30 5.57 6.88
N ALA A 210 -26.74 4.33 7.08
CA ALA A 210 -26.73 3.27 6.06
C ALA A 210 -27.66 3.53 4.84
N GLU A 211 -28.44 4.62 4.82
CA GLU A 211 -29.38 4.91 3.74
C GLU A 211 -28.91 6.00 2.75
N PHE A 212 -27.79 6.68 2.99
CA PHE A 212 -27.37 7.80 2.13
C PHE A 212 -26.29 7.45 1.09
N TRP A 213 -25.50 6.39 1.31
CA TRP A 213 -24.51 5.90 0.34
C TRP A 213 -24.87 4.50 -0.13
N GLY A 214 -25.79 4.45 -1.09
CA GLY A 214 -26.06 3.26 -1.89
C GLY A 214 -24.85 2.89 -2.76
N LEU A 215 -24.73 1.57 -3.01
CA LEU A 215 -23.98 0.90 -4.09
C LEU A 215 -22.58 1.47 -4.40
N GLY A 216 -21.57 0.72 -3.93
CA GLY A 216 -20.17 0.99 -4.19
C GLY A 216 -19.80 1.01 -5.68
N CYS A 217 -18.58 1.54 -5.88
CA CYS A 217 -17.90 1.84 -7.14
C CYS A 217 -18.12 3.27 -7.66
N ASP A 218 -17.61 4.26 -6.93
CA ASP A 218 -17.14 5.53 -7.51
C ASP A 218 -15.90 5.98 -6.73
N CYS A 219 -14.72 5.70 -7.27
CA CYS A 219 -13.44 6.21 -6.77
C CYS A 219 -12.77 7.01 -7.89
N PHE A 220 -13.32 8.19 -8.16
CA PHE A 220 -12.62 9.27 -8.84
C PHE A 220 -12.80 10.56 -8.04
N ALA A 221 -11.64 11.09 -7.61
CA ALA A 221 -11.29 12.49 -7.35
C ALA A 221 -12.28 13.40 -6.58
N PHE A 222 -11.76 13.97 -5.49
CA PHE A 222 -11.71 15.43 -5.33
C PHE A 222 -10.26 15.85 -5.14
#